data_AF-A0A939H8F4-F1
#
_entry.id   AF-A0A939H8F4-F1
#
_cell.length_a   1.000
_cell.length_b   1.000
_cell.length_c   1.000
_cell.angle_alpha   90.00
_cell.angle_beta   90.00
_cell.angle_gamma   90.00
#
_symmetry.space_group_name_H-M   'P 1'
#
loop_
_entity.id
_entity.type
_entity.pdbx_description
1 polymer ?
#
loop_
_entity_poly.entity_id
_entity_poly.type
_entity_poly.pdbx_seq_one_letter_code
_entity_poly.pdbx_strand_id
1 'polypeptide(L)'
;MELLEIRKDLLKFVQTYYKDSEIRHLDVPKGEIELQFSFTQNERMNILRFFEDNIHIFTEYTEDTRKDIMEISEIFIRFDGDGLYFGKSGFDYTASNAAAYYVLNRYLDEMVEELPGKMNYYKENYLYQ
;
A
#
# COMPACT_ATOMS: atom_id res chain seq x y z
N MET A 1 2.17 4.49 25.04
CA MET A 1 2.50 3.16 24.50
C MET A 1 3.81 3.28 23.72
N GLU A 2 4.70 2.28 23.77
CA GLU A 2 6.02 2.43 23.14
C GLU A 2 5.95 2.28 21.61
N LEU A 3 6.71 3.09 20.87
CA LEU A 3 6.72 3.09 19.39
C LEU A 3 7.02 1.70 18.79
N LEU A 4 7.89 0.92 19.44
CA LEU A 4 8.25 -0.43 18.99
C LEU A 4 7.06 -1.40 19.10
N GLU A 5 6.24 -1.28 20.13
CA GLU A 5 5.03 -2.10 20.31
C GLU A 5 3.99 -1.75 19.25
N ILE A 6 3.78 -0.45 19.03
CA ILE A 6 2.87 0.07 17.99
C ILE A 6 3.27 -0.48 16.62
N ARG A 7 4.55 -0.38 16.27
CA ARG A 7 5.07 -0.86 14.98
C ARG A 7 4.86 -2.37 14.81
N LYS A 8 5.07 -3.17 15.86
CA LYS A 8 4.87 -4.64 15.81
C LYS A 8 3.39 -5.00 15.62
N ASP A 9 2.51 -4.36 16.36
CA ASP A 9 1.07 -4.62 16.27
C ASP A 9 0.49 -4.19 14.92
N LEU A 10 0.87 -3.00 14.44
CA LEU A 10 0.52 -2.53 13.10
C LEU A 10 1.01 -3.46 12.01
N LEU A 11 2.27 -3.87 12.05
CA LEU A 11 2.82 -4.75 11.04
C LEU A 11 2.06 -6.08 11.01
N LYS A 12 1.77 -6.65 12.19
CA LYS A 12 0.99 -7.87 12.30
C LYS A 12 -0.41 -7.70 11.72
N PHE A 13 -1.06 -6.57 11.98
CA PHE A 13 -2.36 -6.22 11.39
C PHE A 13 -2.29 -6.12 9.86
N VAL A 14 -1.36 -5.36 9.28
CA VAL A 14 -1.23 -5.26 7.81
C VAL A 14 -0.95 -6.63 7.19
N GLN A 15 -0.12 -7.45 7.85
CA GLN A 15 0.23 -8.79 7.38
C GLN A 15 -0.90 -9.83 7.45
N THR A 16 -2.03 -9.55 8.11
CA THR A 16 -3.23 -10.40 7.97
C THR A 16 -3.87 -10.27 6.59
N TYR A 17 -3.68 -9.13 5.94
CA TYR A 17 -4.23 -8.82 4.62
C TYR A 17 -3.22 -9.06 3.49
N TYR A 18 -1.98 -8.63 3.69
CA TYR A 18 -0.90 -8.82 2.73
C TYR A 18 0.38 -9.25 3.42
N LYS A 19 0.70 -10.55 3.30
CA LYS A 19 1.78 -11.20 4.06
C LYS A 19 3.15 -10.55 3.85
N ASP A 20 3.48 -10.19 2.61
CA ASP A 20 4.80 -9.66 2.25
C ASP A 20 4.81 -8.12 2.30
N SER A 21 4.32 -7.56 3.40
CA SER A 21 4.25 -6.13 3.67
C SER A 21 5.25 -5.69 4.74
N GLU A 22 5.70 -4.44 4.64
CA GLU A 22 6.60 -3.79 5.61
C GLU A 22 6.16 -2.35 5.92
N ILE A 23 6.44 -1.88 7.14
CA ILE A 23 6.27 -0.47 7.51
C ILE A 23 7.56 0.28 7.20
N ARG A 24 7.55 1.19 6.23
CA ARG A 24 8.69 2.03 5.86
C ARG A 24 8.78 3.31 6.68
N HIS A 25 7.63 3.93 6.96
CA HIS A 25 7.52 5.12 7.78
C HIS A 25 6.36 4.99 8.78
N LEU A 26 6.54 5.54 9.97
CA LEU A 26 5.51 5.61 11.00
C LEU A 26 5.73 6.86 11.85
N ASP A 27 4.78 7.80 11.80
CA ASP A 27 4.70 8.98 12.65
C ASP A 27 3.33 8.98 13.36
N VAL A 28 3.31 8.44 14.57
CA VAL A 28 2.08 8.27 15.36
C VAL A 28 1.43 9.62 15.73
N PRO A 29 2.17 10.65 16.20
CA PRO A 29 1.59 11.98 16.44
C PRO A 29 0.89 12.58 15.23
N LYS A 30 1.46 12.44 14.03
CA LYS A 30 0.85 12.94 12.79
C LYS A 30 -0.20 11.99 12.19
N GLY A 31 -0.21 10.73 12.60
CA GLY A 31 -1.10 9.72 12.04
C GLY A 31 -0.63 9.20 10.68
N GLU A 32 0.67 9.32 10.38
CA GLU A 32 1.24 8.94 9.09
C GLU A 32 1.81 7.52 9.15
N ILE A 33 1.52 6.71 8.13
CA ILE A 33 2.12 5.39 7.93
C ILE A 33 2.39 5.16 6.45
N GLU A 34 3.60 4.69 6.12
CA GLU A 34 3.95 4.26 4.77
C GLU A 34 4.21 2.75 4.78
N LEU A 35 3.47 2.06 3.94
CA LEU A 35 3.52 0.63 3.76
C LEU A 35 4.22 0.30 2.44
N GLN A 36 5.15 -0.63 2.49
CA GLN A 36 5.68 -1.29 1.30
C GLN A 36 4.95 -2.61 1.08
N PHE A 37 4.59 -2.89 -0.17
CA PHE A 37 4.06 -4.17 -0.62
C PHE A 37 5.00 -4.76 -1.66
N SER A 38 5.56 -5.92 -1.37
CA SER A 38 6.48 -6.60 -2.28
C SER A 38 5.72 -7.60 -3.16
N PHE A 39 6.06 -7.65 -4.45
CA PHE A 39 5.41 -8.51 -5.42
C PHE A 39 6.29 -9.68 -5.84
N THR A 40 5.74 -10.88 -5.69
CA THR A 40 6.27 -12.08 -6.34
C THR A 40 5.97 -12.04 -7.84
N GLN A 41 6.58 -12.94 -8.61
CA GLN A 41 6.21 -13.11 -10.02
C GLN A 41 4.72 -13.41 -10.20
N ASN A 42 4.12 -14.20 -9.28
CA ASN A 42 2.70 -14.51 -9.33
C ASN A 42 1.83 -13.27 -9.07
N GLU A 43 2.23 -12.42 -8.12
CA GLU A 43 1.53 -11.14 -7.88
C GLU A 43 1.63 -10.22 -9.09
N ARG A 44 2.80 -10.09 -9.72
CA ARG A 44 2.94 -9.31 -10.96
C ARG A 44 2.05 -9.82 -12.10
N MET A 45 1.95 -11.14 -12.27
CA MET A 45 1.01 -11.73 -13.24
C MET A 45 -0.45 -11.43 -12.89
N ASN A 46 -0.81 -11.40 -11.61
CA ASN A 46 -2.15 -11.04 -11.18
C ASN A 46 -2.46 -9.55 -11.39
N ILE A 47 -1.48 -8.66 -11.15
CA ILE A 47 -1.58 -7.23 -11.45
C ILE A 47 -1.79 -7.04 -12.95
N LEU A 48 -1.02 -7.75 -13.79
CA LEU A 48 -1.17 -7.69 -15.25
C LEU A 48 -2.58 -8.10 -15.69
N ARG A 49 -3.12 -9.20 -15.15
CA ARG A 49 -4.50 -9.62 -15.44
C ARG A 49 -5.51 -8.57 -14.99
N PHE A 50 -5.36 -8.04 -13.78
CA PHE A 50 -6.23 -6.98 -13.28
C PHE A 50 -6.20 -5.75 -14.19
N PHE A 51 -5.01 -5.33 -14.64
CA PHE A 51 -4.85 -4.24 -15.59
C PHE A 51 -5.57 -4.53 -16.92
N GLU A 52 -5.41 -5.74 -17.47
CA GLU A 52 -6.01 -6.10 -18.75
C GLU A 52 -7.55 -6.22 -18.66
N ASP A 53 -8.06 -6.81 -17.59
CA ASP A 53 -9.51 -6.93 -17.33
C ASP A 53 -10.16 -5.54 -17.14
N ASN A 54 -9.40 -4.58 -16.62
CA ASN A 54 -9.87 -3.23 -16.32
C ASN A 54 -9.25 -2.17 -17.24
N ILE A 55 -8.75 -2.53 -18.41
CA ILE A 55 -7.95 -1.62 -19.26
C ILE A 55 -8.63 -0.27 -19.56
N HIS A 56 -9.97 -0.26 -19.58
CA HIS A 56 -10.80 0.92 -19.79
C HIS A 56 -10.67 2.01 -18.71
N ILE A 57 -10.23 1.67 -17.48
CA ILE A 57 -9.97 2.66 -16.42
C ILE A 57 -8.60 3.32 -16.54
N PHE A 58 -7.69 2.70 -17.30
CA PHE A 58 -6.29 3.10 -17.43
C PHE A 58 -6.06 3.85 -18.75
N THR A 59 -6.60 5.06 -18.87
CA THR A 59 -6.61 5.78 -20.17
C THR A 59 -5.24 6.20 -20.71
N GLU A 60 -4.19 6.15 -19.89
CA GLU A 60 -2.83 6.60 -20.22
C GLU A 60 -1.83 5.44 -20.41
N TYR A 61 -2.30 4.20 -20.60
CA TYR A 61 -1.39 3.07 -20.82
C TYR A 61 -0.57 3.24 -22.10
N THR A 62 0.68 2.78 -22.05
CA THR A 62 1.61 2.74 -23.18
C THR A 62 1.95 1.29 -23.54
N GLU A 63 2.76 1.08 -24.58
CA GLU A 63 3.31 -0.25 -24.89
C GLU A 63 4.20 -0.78 -23.76
N ASP A 64 4.86 0.12 -23.02
CA ASP A 64 5.76 -0.22 -21.92
C ASP A 64 5.02 -0.57 -20.61
N THR A 65 3.77 -0.14 -20.42
CA THR A 65 3.00 -0.39 -19.18
C THR A 65 2.98 -1.87 -18.78
N ARG A 66 2.82 -2.80 -19.73
CA ARG A 66 2.81 -4.24 -19.43
C ARG A 66 4.16 -4.76 -18.98
N LYS A 67 5.23 -4.28 -19.63
CA LYS A 67 6.60 -4.64 -19.27
C LYS A 67 6.91 -4.14 -17.87
N ASP A 68 6.57 -2.89 -17.58
CA ASP A 68 6.78 -2.27 -16.29
C ASP A 68 6.01 -2.99 -15.18
N ILE A 69 4.75 -3.38 -15.39
CA ILE A 69 4.01 -4.24 -14.44
C ILE A 69 4.78 -5.51 -14.10
N MET A 70 5.43 -6.12 -15.11
CA MET A 70 6.21 -7.34 -14.93
C MET A 70 7.59 -7.12 -14.28
N GLU A 71 8.03 -5.86 -14.15
CA GLU A 71 9.29 -5.46 -13.52
C GLU A 71 9.10 -4.86 -12.12
N ILE A 72 7.91 -4.34 -11.78
CA ILE A 72 7.62 -3.76 -10.46
C ILE A 72 7.77 -4.82 -9.36
N SER A 73 8.84 -4.73 -8.58
CA SER A 73 9.09 -5.64 -7.45
C SER A 73 8.36 -5.22 -6.18
N GLU A 74 8.00 -3.95 -6.06
CA GLU A 74 7.37 -3.39 -4.87
C GLU A 74 6.67 -2.06 -5.17
N ILE A 75 5.69 -1.71 -4.35
CA ILE A 75 5.09 -0.37 -4.31
C ILE A 75 5.02 0.15 -2.89
N PHE A 76 4.86 1.45 -2.77
CA PHE A 76 4.73 2.16 -1.50
C PHE A 76 3.39 2.89 -1.47
N ILE A 77 2.60 2.64 -0.43
CA ILE A 77 1.33 3.31 -0.17
C ILE A 77 1.45 4.01 1.18
N ARG A 78 1.34 5.34 1.16
CA ARG A 78 1.30 6.16 2.37
C ARG A 78 -0.13 6.55 2.68
N PHE A 79 -0.47 6.46 3.97
CA PHE A 79 -1.69 6.95 4.57
C PHE A 79 -1.30 8.11 5.47
N ASP A 80 -1.85 9.29 5.21
CA ASP A 80 -1.68 10.48 6.03
C ASP A 80 -3.01 11.24 6.18
N GLY A 81 -2.98 12.42 6.79
CA GLY A 81 -4.17 13.25 7.00
C GLY A 81 -4.81 13.79 5.71
N ASP A 82 -4.08 13.79 4.60
CA ASP A 82 -4.54 14.30 3.30
C ASP A 82 -5.06 13.16 2.41
N GLY A 83 -4.65 11.90 2.65
CA GLY A 83 -5.25 10.71 2.06
C GLY A 83 -4.24 9.60 1.73
N LEU A 84 -4.42 8.97 0.57
CA LEU A 84 -3.56 7.92 0.04
C LEU A 84 -2.56 8.49 -0.97
N TYR A 85 -1.28 8.22 -0.76
CA TYR A 85 -0.21 8.62 -1.68
C TYR A 85 0.60 7.42 -2.18
N PHE A 86 0.86 7.39 -3.48
CA PHE A 86 1.69 6.38 -4.14
C PHE A 86 3.11 6.90 -4.33
N GLY A 87 4.11 6.16 -3.85
CA GLY A 87 5.51 6.54 -3.99
C GLY A 87 5.92 6.80 -5.44
N LYS A 88 6.86 7.74 -5.67
CA LYS A 88 7.48 7.94 -6.99
C LYS A 88 8.20 6.64 -7.37
N SER A 89 7.69 5.92 -8.35
CA SER A 89 8.39 4.77 -8.93
C SER A 89 9.23 5.24 -10.14
N GLY A 90 10.24 4.45 -10.51
CA GLY A 90 10.96 4.63 -11.78
C GLY A 90 10.20 4.05 -12.99
N PHE A 91 8.97 3.59 -12.77
CA PHE A 91 8.14 2.89 -13.74
C PHE A 91 7.04 3.80 -14.27
N ASP A 92 6.44 3.39 -15.37
CA ASP A 92 5.23 4.00 -15.93
C ASP A 92 4.18 4.24 -14.83
N TYR A 93 3.55 5.42 -14.91
CA TYR A 93 2.57 5.87 -13.92
C TYR A 93 1.36 4.93 -13.91
N THR A 94 0.93 4.47 -15.09
CA THR A 94 -0.19 3.54 -15.23
C THR A 94 0.14 2.16 -14.64
N ALA A 95 1.36 1.66 -14.86
CA ALA A 95 1.83 0.40 -14.24
C ALA A 95 1.82 0.47 -12.71
N SER A 96 2.31 1.58 -12.15
CA SER A 96 2.33 1.82 -10.69
C SER A 96 0.92 1.91 -10.12
N ASN A 97 0.02 2.61 -10.81
CA ASN A 97 -1.38 2.71 -10.42
C ASN A 97 -2.09 1.37 -10.50
N ALA A 98 -1.88 0.57 -11.55
CA ALA A 98 -2.49 -0.75 -11.67
C ALA A 98 -2.09 -1.66 -10.51
N ALA A 99 -0.80 -1.64 -10.13
CA ALA A 99 -0.31 -2.38 -8.97
C ALA A 99 -0.95 -1.89 -7.65
N ALA A 100 -1.07 -0.57 -7.47
CA ALA A 100 -1.66 -0.01 -6.27
C ALA A 100 -3.16 -0.31 -6.16
N TYR A 101 -3.93 -0.13 -7.24
CA TYR A 101 -5.35 -0.47 -7.27
C TYR A 101 -5.58 -1.96 -7.04
N TYR A 102 -4.75 -2.83 -7.63
CA TYR A 102 -4.83 -4.26 -7.38
C TYR A 102 -4.64 -4.58 -5.89
N VAL A 103 -3.62 -3.99 -5.24
CA VAL A 103 -3.37 -4.20 -3.81
C VAL A 103 -4.54 -3.70 -2.96
N LEU A 104 -5.03 -2.49 -3.25
CA LEU A 104 -6.14 -1.89 -2.52
C LEU A 104 -7.42 -2.74 -2.66
N ASN A 105 -7.84 -3.01 -3.89
CA ASN A 105 -9.08 -3.73 -4.19
C ASN A 105 -9.07 -5.18 -3.72
N ARG A 106 -7.92 -5.88 -3.88
CA ARG A 106 -7.88 -7.33 -3.61
C ARG A 106 -7.65 -7.66 -2.15
N TYR A 107 -6.86 -6.86 -1.46
CA TYR A 107 -6.34 -7.24 -0.14
C TYR A 107 -6.71 -6.24 0.95
N LEU A 108 -6.94 -4.97 0.61
CA LEU A 108 -6.89 -3.92 1.63
C LEU A 108 -8.17 -3.12 1.81
N ASP A 109 -9.30 -3.44 1.17
CA ASP A 109 -10.55 -2.68 1.38
C ASP A 109 -10.92 -2.62 2.88
N GLU A 110 -10.96 -3.75 3.58
CA GLU A 110 -11.21 -3.80 5.03
C GLU A 110 -10.08 -3.13 5.84
N MET A 111 -8.82 -3.33 5.42
CA MET A 111 -7.67 -2.74 6.12
C MET A 111 -7.70 -1.20 6.04
N VAL A 112 -8.06 -0.64 4.89
CA VAL A 112 -8.14 0.80 4.64
C VAL A 112 -9.24 1.43 5.49
N GLU A 113 -10.34 0.71 5.73
CA GLU A 113 -11.40 1.16 6.65
C GLU A 113 -10.98 1.13 8.12
N GLU A 114 -10.26 0.10 8.55
CA GLU A 114 -9.88 -0.08 9.95
C GLU A 114 -8.60 0.67 10.38
N LEU A 115 -7.64 0.85 9.47
CA LEU A 115 -6.33 1.44 9.76
C LEU A 115 -6.43 2.85 10.38
N PRO A 116 -7.29 3.77 9.91
CA PRO A 116 -7.46 5.08 10.54
C PRO A 116 -7.90 5.00 12.01
N GLY A 117 -8.83 4.10 12.33
CA GLY A 117 -9.28 3.89 13.71
C GLY A 117 -8.16 3.39 14.61
N LYS A 118 -7.36 2.46 14.09
CA LYS A 118 -6.20 1.90 14.80
C LYS A 118 -5.11 2.95 15.03
N MET A 119 -4.82 3.79 14.03
CA MET A 119 -3.88 4.90 14.14
C MET A 119 -4.35 5.96 15.16
N ASN A 120 -5.64 6.29 15.18
CA ASN A 120 -6.21 7.21 16.17
C ASN A 120 -6.07 6.67 17.60
N TYR A 121 -6.38 5.39 17.82
CA TYR A 121 -6.17 4.74 19.11
C TYR A 121 -4.71 4.87 19.58
N TYR A 122 -3.74 4.66 18.69
CA TYR A 122 -2.33 4.83 19.04
C TYR A 122 -1.95 6.25 19.35
N LYS A 123 -2.42 7.21 18.54
CA LYS A 123 -2.18 8.63 18.76
C LYS A 123 -2.67 9.07 20.13
N GLU A 124 -3.89 8.69 20.51
CA GLU A 124 -4.43 8.97 21.84
C GLU A 124 -3.54 8.38 22.94
N ASN A 125 -3.24 7.09 22.89
CA ASN A 125 -2.44 6.39 23.90
C ASN A 125 -0.93 6.71 23.87
N TYR A 126 -0.46 7.43 22.86
CA TYR A 126 0.89 7.96 22.75
C TYR A 126 1.01 9.35 23.38
N LEU A 127 -0.01 10.21 23.24
CA LEU A 127 -0.04 11.56 23.80
C LEU A 127 -0.25 11.60 25.33
N TYR A 128 -0.74 10.51 25.94
CA TYR A 128 -0.90 10.39 27.39
C TYR A 128 0.35 9.87 28.13
N GLN A 129 1.49 9.76 27.46
CA GLN A 129 2.81 9.50 28.06
C GLN A 129 3.66 10.78 28.10
#